data_AF-A0A2D5B2H3-F1
#
_entry.id   AF-A0A2D5B2H3-F1
#
_cell.length_a   1.000
_cell.length_b   1.000
_cell.length_c   1.000
_cell.angle_alpha   90.00
_cell.angle_beta   90.00
_cell.angle_gamma   90.00
#
_symmetry.space_group_name_H-M   'P 1'
#
loop_
_entity.id
_entity.type
_entity.pdbx_description
1 polymer ?
#
loop_
_entity_poly.entity_id
_entity_poly.type
_entity_poly.pdbx_seq_one_letter_code
_entity_poly.pdbx_strand_id
1 'polypeptide(L)'
;MRATADWMERWQVPLYLAALIVGAVVGLLAPAVAHPAELAINPVLGLLLYATFLGVPFAKIGQAFRDWRFLVTVLTVNFVAVPIVVFLLSRIVAHDQVLLVGVLFVLLTPCVDYVIVFTGIAG
;
A
#
# COMPACT_ATOMS: atom_id res chain seq x y z
N MET A 1 25.68 2.04 -4.28
CA MET A 1 24.40 2.23 -3.56
C MET A 1 23.39 3.03 -4.37
N ARG A 2 23.71 4.20 -4.94
CA ARG A 2 22.76 4.94 -5.81
C ARG A 2 22.41 4.19 -7.11
N ALA A 3 23.41 3.70 -7.84
CA ALA A 3 23.19 2.96 -9.10
C ALA A 3 22.34 1.67 -8.96
N THR A 4 22.40 1.00 -7.81
CA THR A 4 21.57 -0.18 -7.51
C THR A 4 20.13 0.21 -7.20
N ALA A 5 19.91 1.32 -6.48
CA ALA A 5 18.58 1.82 -6.19
C ALA A 5 17.87 2.30 -7.47
N ASP A 6 18.56 3.08 -8.32
CA ASP A 6 18.01 3.56 -9.60
C ASP A 6 17.63 2.41 -10.54
N TRP A 7 18.41 1.32 -10.52
CA TRP A 7 18.09 0.11 -11.28
C TRP A 7 16.86 -0.60 -10.72
N MET A 8 16.75 -0.72 -9.39
CA MET A 8 15.61 -1.34 -8.72
C MET A 8 14.32 -0.54 -8.95
N GLU A 9 14.38 0.80 -8.95
CA GLU A 9 13.23 1.65 -9.28
C GLU A 9 12.77 1.44 -10.72
N ARG A 10 13.72 1.37 -11.66
CA ARG A 10 13.39 1.16 -13.08
C ARG A 10 12.79 -0.22 -13.36
N TRP A 11 13.17 -1.24 -12.58
CA TRP A 11 12.67 -2.61 -12.67
C TRP A 11 11.69 -2.96 -11.54
N GLN A 12 11.08 -1.96 -10.90
CA GLN A 12 10.25 -2.14 -9.72
C GLN A 12 9.06 -3.07 -9.98
N VAL A 13 8.33 -2.84 -11.10
CA VAL A 13 7.17 -3.67 -11.49
C VAL A 13 7.56 -5.14 -11.71
N PRO A 14 8.55 -5.49 -12.55
CA PRO A 14 8.93 -6.88 -12.76
C PRO A 14 9.52 -7.54 -11.50
N LEU A 15 10.23 -6.80 -10.64
CA LEU A 15 10.72 -7.31 -9.36
C LEU A 15 9.57 -7.68 -8.42
N TYR A 16 8.53 -6.84 -8.32
CA TYR A 16 7.34 -7.16 -7.52
C TYR A 16 6.57 -8.35 -8.07
N LEU A 17 6.41 -8.45 -9.38
CA LEU A 17 5.76 -9.60 -10.01
C LEU A 17 6.55 -10.89 -9.75
N ALA A 18 7.88 -10.85 -9.90
CA ALA A 18 8.74 -11.99 -9.62
C ALA A 18 8.63 -12.43 -8.15
N ALA A 19 8.66 -11.48 -7.21
CA ALA A 19 8.49 -11.77 -5.78
C ALA A 19 7.13 -12.43 -5.48
N LEU A 20 6.05 -11.96 -6.12
CA LEU A 20 4.71 -12.53 -5.96
C LEU A 20 4.62 -13.96 -6.49
N ILE A 21 5.22 -14.23 -7.66
CA ILE A 21 5.28 -15.58 -8.24
C ILE A 21 6.08 -16.50 -7.32
N VAL A 22 7.24 -16.07 -6.84
CA VAL A 22 8.07 -16.86 -5.91
C VAL A 22 7.29 -17.16 -4.62
N GLY A 23 6.61 -16.17 -4.04
CA GLY A 23 5.76 -16.36 -2.86
C GLY A 23 4.66 -17.39 -3.10
N ALA A 24 3.97 -17.31 -4.24
CA ALA A 24 2.92 -18.26 -4.61
C ALA A 24 3.48 -19.70 -4.77
N VAL A 25 4.58 -19.85 -5.49
CA VAL A 25 5.23 -21.16 -5.69
C VAL A 25 5.68 -21.76 -4.36
N VAL A 26 6.34 -20.97 -3.51
CA VAL A 26 6.79 -21.43 -2.19
C VAL A 26 5.61 -21.79 -1.28
N GLY A 27 4.55 -20.97 -1.25
CA GLY A 27 3.36 -21.23 -0.46
C GLY A 27 2.61 -22.50 -0.88
N LEU A 28 2.58 -22.81 -2.18
CA LEU A 28 1.93 -24.01 -2.72
C LEU A 28 2.78 -25.28 -2.52
N LEU A 29 4.10 -25.19 -2.67
CA LEU A 29 5.00 -26.35 -2.55
C LEU A 29 5.37 -26.69 -1.10
N ALA A 30 5.35 -25.71 -0.20
CA ALA A 30 5.77 -25.87 1.19
C ALA A 30 4.76 -25.23 2.15
N PRO A 31 3.57 -25.84 2.35
CA PRO A 31 2.53 -25.30 3.23
C PRO A 31 2.99 -25.17 4.71
N ALA A 32 4.03 -25.91 5.13
CA ALA A 32 4.64 -25.78 6.45
C ALA A 32 5.27 -24.40 6.70
N VAL A 33 5.58 -23.63 5.64
CA VAL A 33 6.13 -22.27 5.74
C VAL A 33 5.04 -21.24 6.04
N ALA A 34 3.76 -21.57 5.86
CA ALA A 34 2.65 -20.64 6.08
C ALA A 34 2.65 -20.05 7.50
N HIS A 35 2.76 -20.90 8.52
CA HIS A 35 2.71 -20.44 9.91
C HIS A 35 3.88 -19.52 10.33
N PRO A 36 5.17 -19.85 10.08
CA PRO A 36 6.26 -18.92 10.38
C PRO A 36 6.24 -17.68 9.49
N ALA A 37 5.77 -17.78 8.24
CA ALA A 37 5.62 -16.62 7.37
C ALA A 37 4.55 -15.65 7.89
N GLU A 38 3.39 -16.15 8.33
CA GLU A 38 2.32 -15.34 8.93
C GLU A 38 2.81 -14.56 10.15
N LEU A 39 3.58 -15.21 11.03
CA LEU A 39 4.18 -14.56 12.20
C LEU A 39 5.19 -13.48 11.81
N ALA A 40 5.88 -13.63 10.67
CA ALA A 40 6.84 -12.66 10.16
C ALA A 40 6.19 -11.46 9.45
N ILE A 41 4.90 -11.54 9.05
CA ILE A 41 4.21 -10.44 8.36
C ILE A 41 4.20 -9.17 9.24
N ASN A 42 3.69 -9.26 10.46
CA ASN A 42 3.57 -8.12 11.36
C ASN A 42 4.91 -7.40 11.67
N PRO A 43 6.01 -8.10 12.04
CA PRO A 43 7.28 -7.43 12.30
C PRO A 43 7.90 -6.83 11.02
N VAL A 44 7.76 -7.49 9.86
CA VAL A 44 8.24 -6.94 8.58
C VAL A 44 7.44 -5.68 8.21
N LEU A 45 6.11 -5.71 8.35
CA LEU A 45 5.27 -4.52 8.17
C LEU A 45 5.68 -3.40 9.13
N GLY A 46 5.93 -3.71 10.40
CA GLY A 46 6.41 -2.73 11.38
C GLY A 46 7.75 -2.10 10.97
N LEU A 47 8.69 -2.90 10.47
CA LEU A 47 9.97 -2.42 9.97
C LEU A 47 9.81 -1.54 8.72
N LEU A 48 8.94 -1.93 7.79
CA LEU A 48 8.62 -1.16 6.59
C LEU A 48 8.02 0.20 6.97
N LEU A 49 7.02 0.22 7.85
CA LEU A 49 6.42 1.47 8.34
C LEU A 49 7.45 2.35 9.05
N TYR A 50 8.33 1.76 9.87
CA TYR A 50 9.42 2.49 10.51
C TYR A 50 10.38 3.13 9.49
N ALA A 51 10.79 2.37 8.48
CA ALA A 51 11.64 2.87 7.39
C ALA A 51 10.94 3.98 6.58
N THR A 52 9.64 3.82 6.29
CA THR A 52 8.83 4.84 5.62
C THR A 52 8.75 6.11 6.45
N PHE A 53 8.47 6.00 7.76
CA PHE A 53 8.37 7.15 8.66
C PHE A 53 9.69 7.89 8.84
N LEU A 54 10.83 7.20 8.82
CA LEU A 54 12.15 7.85 8.79
C LEU A 54 12.33 8.78 7.57
N GLY A 55 11.69 8.45 6.44
CA GLY A 55 11.68 9.28 5.24
C GLY A 55 10.73 10.48 5.31
N VAL A 56 9.80 10.51 6.27
CA VAL A 56 8.80 11.58 6.38
C VAL A 56 9.42 12.81 7.07
N PRO A 57 9.41 13.99 6.43
CA PRO A 57 9.92 15.21 7.05
C PRO A 57 8.93 15.71 8.12
N PHE A 58 9.05 15.21 9.35
CA PHE A 58 8.19 15.57 10.49
C PHE A 58 8.08 17.08 10.71
N ALA A 59 9.14 17.84 10.41
CA ALA A 59 9.17 19.29 10.51
C ALA A 59 8.16 20.01 9.58
N LYS A 60 7.76 19.38 8.47
CA LYS A 60 6.79 19.95 7.51
C LYS A 60 5.35 19.51 7.75
N ILE A 61 5.11 18.52 8.63
CA ILE A 61 3.76 18.04 8.95
C ILE A 61 2.88 19.18 9.49
N GLY A 62 3.44 20.03 10.35
CA GLY A 62 2.71 21.20 10.89
C GLY A 62 2.30 22.22 9.82
N GLN A 63 3.03 22.32 8.71
CA GLN A 63 2.64 23.19 7.58
C GLN A 63 1.49 22.57 6.77
N ALA A 64 1.47 21.24 6.63
CA ALA A 64 0.37 20.53 5.96
C ALA A 64 -0.96 20.69 6.71
N PHE A 65 -0.95 20.75 8.05
CA PHE A 65 -2.15 21.06 8.83
C PHE A 65 -2.68 22.49 8.62
N ARG A 66 -1.82 23.43 8.20
CA ARG A 66 -2.23 24.81 7.94
C ARG A 66 -2.93 24.95 6.58
N ASP A 67 -2.74 24.00 5.67
CA ASP A 67 -3.39 23.99 4.36
C ASP A 67 -4.72 23.22 4.40
N TRP A 68 -5.73 23.88 4.97
CA TRP A 68 -7.07 23.31 5.14
C TRP A 68 -7.72 22.87 3.82
N ARG A 69 -7.41 23.56 2.71
CA ARG A 69 -7.96 23.21 1.38
C ARG A 69 -7.42 21.88 0.90
N PHE A 70 -6.12 21.64 1.06
CA PHE A 70 -5.51 20.35 0.78
C PHE A 70 -6.10 19.25 1.66
N LEU A 71 -6.17 19.51 2.97
CA LEU A 71 -6.69 18.54 3.94
C LEU A 71 -8.14 18.12 3.62
N VAL A 72 -9.03 19.10 3.36
CA VAL A 72 -10.43 18.82 3.00
C VAL A 72 -10.53 18.07 1.67
N THR A 73 -9.70 18.40 0.68
CA THR A 73 -9.71 17.70 -0.61
C THR A 73 -9.32 16.23 -0.44
N VAL A 74 -8.22 15.96 0.28
CA VAL A 74 -7.74 14.60 0.53
C VAL A 74 -8.76 13.79 1.35
N LEU A 75 -9.36 14.39 2.37
CA LEU A 75 -10.42 13.76 3.15
C LEU A 75 -11.66 13.47 2.29
N THR A 76 -12.10 14.42 1.48
CA THR A 76 -13.28 14.23 0.62
C THR A 76 -13.03 13.12 -0.40
N VAL A 77 -11.84 13.07 -1.02
CA VAL A 77 -11.51 12.00 -1.96
C VAL A 77 -11.48 10.64 -1.26
N ASN A 78 -10.80 10.52 -0.11
CA ASN A 78 -10.65 9.23 0.60
C ASN A 78 -11.95 8.75 1.27
N PHE A 79 -12.77 9.65 1.80
CA PHE A 79 -13.96 9.27 2.58
C PHE A 79 -15.28 9.42 1.81
N VAL A 80 -15.30 10.10 0.66
CA VAL A 80 -16.51 10.26 -0.16
C VAL A 80 -16.32 9.63 -1.54
N ALA A 81 -15.34 10.10 -2.31
CA ALA A 81 -15.17 9.64 -3.69
C ALA A 81 -14.78 8.16 -3.76
N VAL A 82 -13.77 7.74 -2.99
CA VAL A 82 -13.32 6.35 -2.95
C VAL A 82 -14.46 5.41 -2.53
N PRO A 83 -15.16 5.61 -1.39
CA PRO A 83 -16.28 4.75 -0.99
C PRO A 83 -17.41 4.66 -2.03
N ILE A 84 -17.73 5.76 -2.73
CA ILE A 84 -18.73 5.72 -3.81
C ILE A 84 -18.26 4.83 -4.96
N VAL A 85 -17.00 4.96 -5.39
CA VAL A 85 -16.41 4.11 -6.42
C VAL A 85 -16.37 2.66 -5.98
N VAL A 86 -15.95 2.40 -4.74
CA VAL A 86 -15.94 1.04 -4.17
C VAL A 86 -17.35 0.46 -4.13
N PHE A 87 -18.35 1.24 -3.72
CA PHE A 87 -19.73 0.82 -3.67
C PHE A 87 -20.22 0.38 -5.06
N LEU A 88 -19.96 1.17 -6.10
CA LEU A 88 -20.30 0.83 -7.49
C LEU A 88 -19.60 -0.46 -7.96
N LEU A 89 -18.30 -0.60 -7.69
CA LEU A 89 -17.51 -1.78 -8.08
C LEU A 89 -17.93 -3.04 -7.30
N SER A 90 -18.28 -2.88 -6.02
CA SER A 90 -18.71 -3.99 -5.14
C SER A 90 -19.96 -4.68 -5.66
N ARG A 91 -20.82 -3.98 -6.42
CA ARG A 91 -22.02 -4.55 -7.05
C ARG A 91 -21.69 -5.63 -8.08
N ILE A 92 -20.52 -5.58 -8.71
CA ILE A 92 -20.08 -6.56 -9.71
C ILE A 92 -19.57 -7.84 -9.02
N VAL A 93 -19.00 -7.72 -7.82
CA VAL A 93 -18.34 -8.82 -7.06
C VAL A 93 -19.24 -9.38 -5.94
N ALA A 94 -20.45 -8.83 -5.76
CA ALA A 94 -21.38 -9.15 -4.67
C ALA A 94 -21.85 -10.62 -4.57
N HIS A 95 -21.49 -11.48 -5.53
CA HIS A 95 -21.85 -12.89 -5.52
C HIS A 95 -20.98 -13.74 -4.56
N ASP A 96 -19.77 -13.28 -4.20
CA ASP A 96 -18.85 -14.00 -3.30
C ASP A 96 -18.45 -13.15 -2.09
N GLN A 97 -18.88 -13.56 -0.89
CA GLN A 97 -18.64 -12.81 0.35
C GLN A 97 -17.14 -12.67 0.68
N VAL A 98 -16.33 -13.69 0.37
CA VAL A 98 -14.89 -13.68 0.65
C VAL A 98 -14.16 -12.67 -0.25
N LEU A 99 -14.49 -12.64 -1.55
CA LEU A 99 -13.92 -11.66 -2.47
C LEU A 99 -14.39 -10.25 -2.12
N LEU A 100 -15.66 -10.08 -1.75
CA LEU A 100 -16.20 -8.79 -1.34
C LEU A 100 -15.43 -8.20 -0.16
N VAL A 101 -15.16 -8.99 0.87
CA VAL A 101 -14.39 -8.55 2.05
C VAL A 101 -12.95 -8.19 1.67
N GLY A 102 -12.29 -9.00 0.84
CA GLY A 102 -10.94 -8.70 0.36
C GLY A 102 -10.86 -7.40 -0.46
N VAL A 103 -11.80 -7.21 -1.40
CA VAL A 103 -11.92 -5.99 -2.21
C VAL A 103 -12.20 -4.77 -1.33
N LEU A 104 -13.11 -4.89 -0.36
CA LEU A 104 -13.39 -3.80 0.57
C LEU A 104 -12.15 -3.46 1.40
N PHE A 105 -11.41 -4.43 1.92
CA PHE A 105 -10.16 -4.16 2.64
C PHE A 105 -9.16 -3.43 1.75
N VAL A 106 -8.90 -3.91 0.52
CA VAL A 106 -7.91 -3.29 -0.37
C VAL A 106 -8.31 -1.89 -0.83
N LEU A 107 -9.60 -1.65 -1.10
CA LEU A 107 -10.05 -0.35 -1.63
C LEU A 107 -10.43 0.67 -0.54
N LEU A 108 -10.87 0.26 0.64
CA LEU A 108 -11.22 1.19 1.74
C LEU A 108 -10.06 1.47 2.68
N THR A 109 -9.12 0.54 2.90
CA THR A 109 -8.03 0.82 3.83
C THR A 109 -7.02 1.79 3.20
N PRO A 110 -6.86 3.01 3.76
CA PRO A 110 -5.94 3.98 3.20
C PRO A 110 -4.52 3.63 3.67
N CYS A 111 -3.73 2.96 2.84
CA CYS A 111 -2.37 2.53 3.22
C CYS A 111 -1.39 2.65 2.05
N VAL A 112 -1.32 3.83 1.45
CA VAL A 112 -0.54 4.06 0.23
C VAL A 112 0.69 4.90 0.58
N ASP A 113 1.72 4.22 1.08
CA ASP A 113 3.01 4.83 1.41
C ASP A 113 3.70 5.41 0.17
N TYR A 114 3.40 4.85 -1.02
CA TYR A 114 4.00 5.26 -2.28
C TYR A 114 3.64 6.69 -2.69
N VAL A 115 2.51 7.25 -2.22
CA VAL A 115 2.15 8.65 -2.49
C VAL A 115 3.16 9.62 -1.90
N ILE A 116 3.84 9.28 -0.80
CA ILE A 116 4.90 10.13 -0.22
C ILE A 116 6.08 10.25 -1.20
N VAL A 117 6.45 9.14 -1.84
CA VAL A 117 7.52 9.14 -2.86
C VAL A 117 7.06 9.89 -4.11
N PHE A 118 5.85 9.64 -4.62
CA PHE A 118 5.36 10.35 -5.81
C PHE A 118 5.15 11.84 -5.58
N THR A 119 4.66 12.26 -4.40
CA THR A 119 4.55 13.68 -4.05
C THR A 119 5.94 14.31 -3.92
N GLY A 120 6.92 13.60 -3.35
CA GLY A 120 8.32 14.04 -3.34
C GLY A 120 8.94 14.18 -4.74
N ILE A 121 8.54 13.35 -5.70
CA ILE A 121 8.95 13.46 -7.11
C ILE A 121 8.16 14.57 -7.84
N ALA A 122 6.90 14.81 -7.45
CA ALA A 122 6.01 15.77 -8.10
C ALA A 122 6.28 17.24 -7.73
N GLY A 123 7.07 17.52 -6.68
CA GLY A 123 7.52 18.86 -6.28
C GLY A 123 6.91 19.37 -4.98
#